data_AF-A0AB39JDQ9-F1
#
_entry.id   AF-A0AB39JDQ9-F1
#
_cell.length_a   1.000
_cell.length_b   1.000
_cell.length_c   1.000
_cell.angle_alpha   90.00
_cell.angle_beta   90.00
_cell.angle_gamma   90.00
#
_symmetry.space_group_name_H-M   'P 1'
#
loop_
_entity.id
_entity.type
_entity.pdbx_description
1 polymer ?
#
loop_
_entity_poly.entity_id
_entity_poly.type
_entity_poly.pdbx_seq_one_letter_code
_entity_poly.pdbx_strand_id
1 'polypeptide(L)'
;MIRVSEISAIKNELDASSAQNIVLYGPQCAGKTTLAHELSGFEYISLGQIVRYCNDDNPLKQQIDRLVDQAKPLPPELGLQFIAPDIKEKLGDGKRVLVDGYPRKANEYTMMSEWLAAEGLPAIDMFLEVTARRSVLLARYNVRTKRNVENRDFFELRYHQYMDFSGYVGSLAVEQVIYDTSGIS
;
A
#
# COMPACT_ATOMS: atom_id res chain seq x y z
N MET A 1 15.08 -10.47 11.80
CA MET A 1 16.05 -9.67 10.99
C MET A 1 15.92 -10.18 9.56
N ILE A 2 15.55 -9.32 8.61
CA ILE A 2 15.33 -9.76 7.22
C ILE A 2 16.65 -10.29 6.67
N ARG A 3 16.61 -11.44 5.97
CA ARG A 3 17.82 -11.98 5.34
C ARG A 3 18.20 -11.05 4.19
N VAL A 4 19.35 -10.40 4.30
CA VAL A 4 19.90 -9.46 3.30
C VAL A 4 19.79 -9.99 1.87
N SER A 5 19.98 -11.31 1.68
CA SER A 5 19.88 -11.99 0.38
C SER A 5 18.51 -11.90 -0.29
N GLU A 6 17.42 -11.87 0.48
CA GLU A 6 16.05 -11.81 -0.06
C GLU A 6 15.68 -10.39 -0.50
N ILE A 7 16.09 -9.38 0.28
CA ILE A 7 15.95 -7.97 -0.11
C ILE A 7 16.75 -7.71 -1.39
N SER A 8 17.97 -8.25 -1.49
CA SER A 8 18.78 -8.12 -2.71
C SER A 8 18.10 -8.71 -3.93
N ALA A 9 17.38 -9.83 -3.80
CA ALA A 9 16.65 -10.43 -4.91
C ALA A 9 15.52 -9.52 -5.42
N ILE A 10 14.66 -9.02 -4.53
CA ILE A 10 13.58 -8.09 -4.89
C ILE A 10 14.16 -6.81 -5.47
N LYS A 11 15.21 -6.28 -4.84
CA LYS A 11 15.86 -5.07 -5.33
C LYS A 11 16.39 -5.26 -6.75
N ASN A 12 17.04 -6.38 -7.04
CA ASN A 12 17.53 -6.68 -8.39
C ASN A 12 16.38 -6.80 -9.40
N GLU A 13 15.26 -7.40 -9.01
CA GLU A 13 14.06 -7.51 -9.85
C GLU A 13 13.46 -6.13 -10.14
N LEU A 14 13.33 -5.28 -9.11
CA LEU A 14 12.86 -3.90 -9.24
C LEU A 14 13.82 -3.02 -10.05
N ASP A 15 15.14 -3.20 -9.88
CA ASP A 15 16.17 -2.47 -10.62
C ASP A 15 16.24 -2.91 -12.09
N ALA A 16 15.99 -4.19 -12.37
CA ALA A 16 15.87 -4.71 -13.73
C ALA A 16 14.56 -4.30 -14.41
N SER A 17 13.51 -4.04 -13.63
CA SER A 17 12.25 -3.51 -14.16
C SER A 17 12.38 -2.04 -14.56
N SER A 18 11.71 -1.66 -15.64
CA SER A 18 11.51 -0.24 -15.99
C SER A 18 10.32 0.39 -15.26
N ALA A 19 9.77 -0.29 -14.25
CA ALA A 19 8.54 0.13 -13.56
C ALA A 19 8.74 1.46 -12.83
N GLN A 20 7.86 2.42 -13.09
CA GLN A 20 7.90 3.75 -12.51
C GLN A 20 6.86 3.95 -11.41
N ASN A 21 5.74 3.23 -11.46
CA ASN A 21 4.61 3.45 -10.57
C ASN A 21 4.17 2.12 -9.94
N ILE A 22 4.80 1.81 -8.82
CA ILE A 22 4.65 0.54 -8.14
C ILE A 22 3.70 0.69 -6.95
N VAL A 23 2.72 -0.20 -6.85
CA VAL A 23 1.85 -0.29 -5.68
C VAL A 23 2.34 -1.40 -4.75
N LEU A 24 2.70 -1.01 -3.52
CA LEU A 24 3.03 -1.93 -2.44
C LEU A 24 1.76 -2.33 -1.68
N TYR A 25 1.43 -3.62 -1.67
CA TYR A 25 0.26 -4.12 -0.95
C TYR A 25 0.51 -5.46 -0.27
N GLY A 26 -0.46 -5.91 0.52
CA GLY A 26 -0.37 -7.16 1.28
C GLY A 26 -0.94 -7.04 2.69
N PRO A 27 -1.03 -8.15 3.44
CA PRO A 27 -1.70 -8.16 4.73
C PRO A 27 -0.92 -7.39 5.81
N GLN A 28 -1.62 -7.03 6.88
CA GLN A 28 -0.97 -6.47 8.07
C GLN A 28 0.03 -7.47 8.66
N CYS A 29 1.13 -6.98 9.22
CA CYS A 29 2.24 -7.78 9.78
C CYS A 29 3.06 -8.57 8.74
N ALA A 30 2.93 -8.29 7.44
CA ALA A 30 3.76 -8.90 6.41
C ALA A 30 5.15 -8.27 6.26
N GLY A 31 5.41 -7.09 6.83
CA GLY A 31 6.72 -6.42 6.72
C GLY A 31 6.84 -5.38 5.59
N LYS A 32 5.73 -5.00 4.95
CA LYS A 32 5.67 -3.96 3.90
C LYS A 32 6.53 -2.73 4.17
N THR A 33 6.27 -2.03 5.28
CA THR A 33 6.99 -0.79 5.62
C THR A 33 8.48 -1.04 5.82
N THR A 34 8.87 -2.20 6.38
CA THR A 34 10.27 -2.56 6.52
C THR A 34 10.92 -2.75 5.15
N LEU A 35 10.27 -3.48 4.23
CA LEU A 35 10.76 -3.62 2.86
C LEU A 35 10.87 -2.26 2.16
N ALA A 36 9.84 -1.41 2.26
CA ALA A 36 9.81 -0.10 1.62
C ALA A 36 11.00 0.79 2.02
N HIS A 37 11.44 0.73 3.28
CA HIS A 37 12.61 1.48 3.74
C HIS A 37 13.95 0.93 3.23
N GLU A 38 14.00 -0.33 2.81
CA GLU A 38 15.19 -0.98 2.25
C GLU A 38 15.28 -0.81 0.73
N LEU A 39 14.16 -0.49 0.07
CA LEU A 39 14.08 -0.24 -1.37
C LEU A 39 14.57 1.17 -1.70
N SER A 40 15.87 1.30 -1.94
CA SER A 40 16.48 2.52 -2.50
C SER A 40 16.06 2.72 -3.95
N GLY A 41 15.84 3.97 -4.38
CA GLY A 41 15.56 4.31 -5.79
C GLY A 41 14.10 4.60 -6.10
N PHE A 42 13.22 4.52 -5.09
CA PHE A 42 11.82 4.92 -5.17
C PHE A 42 11.51 6.02 -4.17
N GLU A 43 10.64 6.94 -4.57
CA GLU A 43 9.98 7.87 -3.66
C GLU A 43 8.83 7.13 -2.98
N TYR A 44 8.96 6.88 -1.68
CA TYR A 44 7.97 6.14 -0.91
C TYR A 44 6.81 7.05 -0.47
N ILE A 45 5.60 6.74 -0.93
CA ILE A 45 4.39 7.51 -0.67
C ILE A 45 3.41 6.64 0.13
N SER A 46 3.24 6.94 1.41
CA SER A 46 2.37 6.15 2.29
C SER A 46 1.14 6.95 2.70
N LEU A 47 -0.04 6.57 2.21
CA LEU A 47 -1.31 7.17 2.61
C LEU A 47 -1.47 7.15 4.14
N GLY A 48 -1.09 6.04 4.76
CA GLY A 48 -1.15 5.89 6.21
C GLY A 48 -0.23 6.84 6.97
N GLN A 49 0.95 7.18 6.45
CA GLN A 49 1.83 8.18 7.06
C GLN A 49 1.31 9.59 6.82
N ILE A 50 0.91 9.91 5.59
CA ILE A 50 0.33 11.21 5.23
C ILE A 50 -0.84 11.54 6.13
N VAL A 51 -1.84 10.64 6.24
CA VAL A 51 -3.02 10.86 7.10
C VAL A 51 -2.67 10.98 8.60
N ARG A 52 -1.63 10.25 9.06
CA ARG A 52 -1.20 10.31 10.47
C ARG A 52 -0.52 11.62 10.83
N TYR A 53 0.30 12.16 9.94
CA TYR A 53 1.03 13.41 10.17
C TYR A 53 0.29 14.64 9.65
N CYS A 54 -0.84 14.44 8.98
CA CYS A 54 -1.73 15.50 8.56
C CYS A 54 -2.28 16.24 9.79
N ASN A 55 -2.19 17.56 9.77
CA ASN A 55 -2.73 18.43 10.81
C ASN A 55 -4.27 18.26 10.91
N ASP A 56 -4.82 18.29 12.12
CA ASP A 56 -6.26 18.21 12.40
C ASP A 56 -7.07 19.33 11.70
N ASP A 57 -6.43 20.47 11.41
CA ASP A 57 -7.04 21.56 10.64
C ASP A 57 -7.13 21.29 9.13
N ASN A 58 -6.57 20.19 8.64
CA ASN A 58 -6.61 19.86 7.22
C ASN A 58 -8.06 19.53 6.78
N PRO A 59 -8.58 20.18 5.71
CA PRO A 59 -9.95 19.96 5.26
C PRO A 59 -10.28 18.50 4.92
N LEU A 60 -9.34 17.76 4.33
CA LEU A 60 -9.53 16.34 3.99
C LEU A 60 -9.62 15.48 5.24
N LYS A 61 -8.81 15.78 6.26
CA LYS A 61 -8.84 15.07 7.53
C LYS A 61 -10.16 15.32 8.27
N GLN A 62 -10.62 16.57 8.33
CA GLN A 62 -11.94 16.90 8.87
C GLN A 62 -13.08 16.22 8.11
N GLN A 63 -12.95 16.06 6.79
CA GLN A 63 -13.94 15.33 5.99
C GLN A 63 -13.94 13.83 6.32
N ILE A 64 -12.77 13.21 6.51
CA ILE A 64 -12.66 11.82 6.99
C ILE A 64 -13.34 11.69 8.35
N ASP A 65 -12.98 12.56 9.31
CA ASP A 65 -13.48 12.48 10.68
C ASP A 65 -15.01 12.61 10.72
N ARG A 66 -15.58 13.56 9.96
CA ARG A 66 -17.05 13.69 9.81
C ARG A 66 -17.71 12.44 9.24
N LEU A 67 -17.11 11.79 8.25
CA LEU A 67 -17.67 10.58 7.64
C LEU A 67 -17.59 9.38 8.61
N VAL A 68 -16.49 9.27 9.35
CA VAL A 68 -16.30 8.26 10.39
C VAL A 68 -17.32 8.45 11.52
N ASP A 69 -17.51 9.68 12.01
CA ASP A 69 -18.51 10.01 13.03
C ASP A 69 -19.93 9.67 12.58
N GLN A 70 -20.21 9.80 11.28
CA GLN A 70 -21.50 9.44 10.66
C GLN A 70 -21.62 7.96 10.31
N ALA A 71 -20.61 7.13 10.62
CA ALA A 71 -20.51 5.73 10.23
C ALA A 71 -20.71 5.50 8.72
N LYS A 72 -20.31 6.47 7.89
CA LYS A 72 -20.39 6.39 6.43
C LYS A 72 -19.15 5.72 5.84
N PRO A 73 -19.30 4.98 4.74
CA PRO A 73 -18.15 4.46 4.01
C PRO A 73 -17.29 5.62 3.49
N LEU A 74 -15.98 5.50 3.62
CA LEU A 74 -15.06 6.48 3.04
C LEU A 74 -15.07 6.34 1.50
N PRO A 75 -15.36 7.41 0.76
CA PRO A 75 -15.30 7.42 -0.70
C PRO A 75 -13.85 7.25 -1.19
N PRO A 76 -13.60 6.50 -2.29
CA PRO A 76 -12.26 6.24 -2.80
C PRO A 76 -11.47 7.51 -3.13
N GLU A 77 -12.16 8.55 -3.60
CA GLU A 77 -11.61 9.86 -3.98
C GLU A 77 -10.83 10.51 -2.84
N LEU A 78 -11.23 10.29 -1.57
CA LEU A 78 -10.52 10.85 -0.42
C LEU A 78 -9.11 10.29 -0.30
N GLY A 79 -8.95 8.97 -0.47
CA GLY A 79 -7.64 8.34 -0.42
C GLY A 79 -6.72 8.88 -1.50
N LEU A 80 -7.26 9.03 -2.72
CA LEU A 80 -6.54 9.62 -3.84
C LEU A 80 -6.13 11.07 -3.57
N GLN A 81 -7.02 11.90 -3.01
CA GLN A 81 -6.73 13.31 -2.72
C GLN A 81 -5.53 13.53 -1.78
N PHE A 82 -5.25 12.59 -0.87
CA PHE A 82 -4.07 12.69 0.00
C PHE A 82 -2.75 12.40 -0.71
N ILE A 83 -2.72 11.48 -1.67
CA ILE A 83 -1.49 11.00 -2.31
C ILE A 83 -1.24 11.61 -3.69
N ALA A 84 -2.29 12.10 -4.36
CA ALA A 84 -2.23 12.63 -5.71
C ALA A 84 -1.20 13.77 -5.88
N PRO A 85 -1.06 14.73 -4.95
CA PRO A 85 -0.04 15.77 -5.06
C PRO A 85 1.38 15.19 -5.15
N ASP A 86 1.71 14.27 -4.23
CA ASP A 86 3.04 13.64 -4.17
C ASP A 86 3.29 12.79 -5.42
N ILE A 87 2.32 11.96 -5.83
CA ILE A 87 2.46 11.12 -7.02
C ILE A 87 2.68 11.99 -8.27
N LYS A 88 1.89 13.06 -8.42
CA LYS A 88 1.98 13.96 -9.58
C LYS A 88 3.33 14.69 -9.62
N GLU A 89 3.80 15.19 -8.48
CA GLU A 89 5.11 15.83 -8.38
C GLU A 89 6.23 14.84 -8.76
N LYS A 90 6.29 13.67 -8.11
CA LYS A 90 7.41 12.75 -8.29
C LYS A 90 7.43 12.12 -9.69
N LEU A 91 6.28 11.67 -10.20
CA LEU A 91 6.21 11.12 -11.56
C LEU A 91 6.44 12.20 -12.62
N GLY A 92 5.99 13.43 -12.39
CA GLY A 92 6.25 14.58 -13.27
C GLY A 92 7.75 14.91 -13.38
N ASP A 93 8.50 14.72 -12.30
CA ASP A 93 9.97 14.84 -12.27
C ASP A 93 10.70 13.63 -12.88
N GLY A 94 9.97 12.64 -13.41
CA GLY A 94 10.53 11.40 -13.95
C GLY A 94 11.07 10.44 -12.88
N LYS A 95 10.72 10.65 -11.61
CA LYS A 95 11.11 9.76 -10.51
C LYS A 95 10.20 8.52 -10.48
N ARG A 96 10.71 7.46 -9.87
CA ARG A 96 9.94 6.22 -9.61
C ARG A 96 9.27 6.34 -8.25
N VAL A 97 8.03 5.90 -8.14
CA VAL A 97 7.23 5.94 -6.91
C VAL A 97 6.88 4.55 -6.41
N LEU A 98 6.85 4.40 -5.09
CA LEU A 98 6.35 3.22 -4.39
C LEU A 98 5.20 3.66 -3.49
N VAL A 99 3.96 3.35 -3.90
CA VAL A 99 2.74 3.78 -3.22
C VAL A 99 2.28 2.69 -2.25
N ASP A 100 2.17 3.02 -0.95
CA ASP A 100 1.66 2.12 0.11
C ASP A 100 0.34 2.64 0.69
N GLY A 101 -0.65 1.74 0.71
CA GLY A 101 -1.92 1.96 1.38
C GLY A 101 -3.04 2.46 0.48
N TYR A 102 -2.79 2.62 -0.83
CA TYR A 102 -3.80 2.90 -1.86
C TYR A 102 -3.25 2.50 -3.24
N PRO A 103 -4.01 1.80 -4.10
CA PRO A 103 -5.32 1.21 -3.84
C PRO A 103 -5.25 -0.02 -2.93
N ARG A 104 -6.37 -0.30 -2.24
CA ARG A 104 -6.61 -1.51 -1.43
C ARG A 104 -7.92 -2.20 -1.82
N LYS A 105 -8.63 -1.67 -2.81
CA LYS A 105 -9.93 -2.15 -3.32
C LYS A 105 -10.02 -1.87 -4.81
N ALA A 106 -10.87 -2.61 -5.51
CA ALA A 106 -11.07 -2.44 -6.95
C ALA A 106 -11.51 -1.02 -7.34
N ASN A 107 -12.43 -0.42 -6.59
CA ASN A 107 -12.89 0.95 -6.87
C ASN A 107 -11.80 2.02 -6.64
N GLU A 108 -10.92 1.81 -5.66
CA GLU A 108 -9.75 2.67 -5.44
C GLU A 108 -8.76 2.56 -6.62
N TYR A 109 -8.57 1.35 -7.16
CA TYR A 109 -7.71 1.11 -8.34
C TYR A 109 -8.29 1.79 -9.58
N THR A 110 -9.58 1.63 -9.86
CA THR A 110 -10.25 2.30 -10.99
C THR A 110 -10.07 3.81 -10.89
N MET A 111 -10.35 4.38 -9.71
CA MET A 111 -10.20 5.81 -9.45
C MET A 111 -8.77 6.30 -9.68
N MET A 112 -7.76 5.57 -9.19
CA MET A 112 -6.35 5.93 -9.41
C MET A 112 -5.97 5.86 -10.89
N SER A 113 -6.40 4.80 -11.58
CA SER A 113 -6.04 4.57 -12.98
C SER A 113 -6.64 5.63 -13.90
N GLU A 114 -7.90 6.00 -13.68
CA GLU A 114 -8.58 7.08 -14.40
C GLU A 114 -7.91 8.43 -14.17
N TRP A 115 -7.55 8.72 -12.91
CA TRP A 115 -6.84 9.95 -12.56
C TRP A 115 -5.45 10.03 -13.21
N LEU A 116 -4.64 8.96 -13.15
CA LEU A 116 -3.33 8.91 -13.79
C LEU A 116 -3.43 9.17 -15.30
N ALA A 117 -4.41 8.54 -15.96
CA ALA A 117 -4.65 8.74 -17.38
C ALA A 117 -5.07 10.18 -17.71
N ALA A 118 -5.95 10.78 -16.90
CA ALA A 118 -6.39 12.16 -17.08
C ALA A 118 -5.26 13.19 -16.89
N GLU A 119 -4.31 12.89 -16.01
CA GLU A 119 -3.12 13.73 -15.76
C GLU A 119 -1.98 13.47 -16.76
N GLY A 120 -2.10 12.46 -17.63
CA GLY A 120 -1.03 12.05 -18.54
C GLY A 120 0.19 11.46 -17.81
N LEU A 121 -0.02 10.89 -16.62
CA LEU A 121 1.02 10.27 -15.79
C LEU A 121 1.16 8.77 -16.10
N PRO A 122 2.33 8.15 -15.81
CA PRO A 122 2.51 6.72 -15.90
C PRO A 122 1.43 5.94 -15.15
N ALA A 123 0.79 4.98 -15.84
CA ALA A 123 -0.16 4.04 -15.24
C ALA A 123 0.53 3.20 -14.14
N ILE A 124 -0.26 2.57 -13.27
CA ILE A 124 0.28 1.55 -12.35
C ILE A 124 0.82 0.41 -13.21
N ASP A 125 2.13 0.23 -13.21
CA ASP A 125 2.81 -0.73 -14.07
C ASP A 125 3.28 -1.98 -13.32
N MET A 126 3.30 -1.94 -11.98
CA MET A 126 3.60 -3.11 -11.15
C MET A 126 2.88 -3.10 -9.80
N PHE A 127 2.49 -4.30 -9.36
CA PHE A 127 2.09 -4.59 -7.98
C PHE A 127 3.16 -5.40 -7.26
N LEU A 128 3.65 -4.88 -6.14
CA LEU A 128 4.53 -5.60 -5.23
C LEU A 128 3.72 -6.09 -4.04
N GLU A 129 3.44 -7.39 -4.02
CA GLU A 129 2.76 -8.07 -2.92
C GLU A 129 3.77 -8.51 -1.87
N VAL A 130 3.66 -7.99 -0.64
CA VAL A 130 4.42 -8.52 0.50
C VAL A 130 3.47 -9.32 1.38
N THR A 131 3.66 -10.63 1.44
CA THR A 131 2.76 -11.56 2.11
C THR A 131 3.49 -12.50 3.07
N ALA A 132 2.72 -13.32 3.77
CA ALA A 132 3.19 -14.47 4.54
C ALA A 132 2.01 -15.39 4.84
N ARG A 133 2.31 -16.63 5.24
CA ARG A 133 1.32 -17.57 5.75
C ARG A 133 0.51 -16.92 6.85
N ARG A 134 -0.81 -17.07 6.78
CA ARG A 134 -1.77 -16.52 7.77
C ARG A 134 -1.39 -16.81 9.21
N SER A 135 -0.90 -18.02 9.51
CA SER A 135 -0.45 -18.40 10.85
C SER A 135 0.73 -17.56 11.34
N VAL A 136 1.70 -17.26 10.46
CA VAL A 136 2.84 -16.39 10.74
C VAL A 136 2.38 -14.95 10.95
N LEU A 137 1.51 -14.44 10.08
CA LEU A 137 0.92 -13.10 10.22
C LEU A 137 0.18 -12.92 11.53
N LEU A 138 -0.62 -13.93 11.93
CA LEU A 138 -1.35 -13.91 13.19
C LEU A 138 -0.41 -13.99 14.40
N ALA A 139 0.64 -14.79 14.35
CA ALA A 139 1.67 -14.84 15.39
C ALA A 139 2.35 -13.48 15.57
N ARG A 140 2.77 -12.85 14.45
CA ARG A 140 3.34 -11.49 14.45
C ARG A 140 2.36 -10.44 14.98
N TYR A 141 1.09 -10.56 14.63
CA TYR A 141 0.04 -9.66 15.10
C TYR A 141 -0.18 -9.76 16.63
N ASN A 142 -0.03 -10.96 17.20
CA ASN A 142 -0.21 -11.19 18.63
C ASN A 142 0.91 -10.61 19.50
N VAL A 143 2.14 -10.53 18.98
CA VAL A 143 3.31 -10.00 19.72
C VAL A 143 3.54 -8.50 19.51
N ARG A 144 2.93 -7.90 18.49
CA ARG A 144 3.04 -6.46 18.22
C ARG A 144 2.27 -5.68 19.28
N THR A 145 2.78 -4.51 19.67
CA THR A 145 2.01 -3.52 20.44
C THR A 145 0.71 -3.20 19.70
N LYS A 146 -0.41 -3.57 20.32
CA LYS A 146 -1.76 -3.40 19.76
C LYS A 146 -2.26 -1.99 20.06
N ARG A 147 -2.92 -1.38 19.08
CA ARG A 147 -3.71 -0.15 19.31
C ARG A 147 -5.04 -0.52 19.99
N ASN A 148 -5.73 0.44 20.59
CA ASN A 148 -6.96 0.21 21.36
C ASN A 148 -8.08 -0.54 20.59
N VAL A 149 -8.09 -0.43 19.25
CA VAL A 149 -9.07 -1.10 18.35
C VAL A 149 -8.56 -2.41 17.73
N GLU A 150 -7.30 -2.79 17.99
CA GLU A 150 -6.65 -3.95 17.38
C GLU A 150 -6.95 -5.23 18.18
N ASN A 151 -7.91 -6.02 17.69
CA ASN A 151 -8.28 -7.33 18.22
C ASN A 151 -8.24 -8.40 17.11
N ARG A 152 -8.63 -9.64 17.45
CA ARG A 152 -8.64 -10.74 16.46
C ARG A 152 -9.58 -10.46 15.30
N ASP A 153 -10.78 -9.95 15.56
CA ASP A 153 -11.77 -9.66 14.52
C ASP A 153 -11.27 -8.58 13.56
N PHE A 154 -10.57 -7.57 14.08
CA PHE A 154 -9.90 -6.56 13.28
C PHE A 154 -8.82 -7.16 12.37
N PHE A 155 -8.06 -8.14 12.86
CA PHE A 155 -7.13 -8.90 12.02
C PHE A 155 -7.84 -9.65 10.90
N GLU A 156 -8.90 -10.40 11.22
CA GLU A 156 -9.65 -11.17 10.22
C GLU A 156 -10.27 -10.25 9.15
N LEU A 157 -10.86 -9.12 9.56
CA LEU A 157 -11.41 -8.13 8.65
C LEU A 157 -10.36 -7.62 7.65
N ARG A 158 -9.19 -7.23 8.16
CA ARG A 158 -8.10 -6.69 7.32
C ARG A 158 -7.47 -7.76 6.45
N TYR A 159 -7.38 -9.00 6.93
CA TYR A 159 -6.90 -10.12 6.15
C TYR A 159 -7.87 -10.46 5.01
N HIS A 160 -9.17 -10.46 5.28
CA HIS A 160 -10.20 -10.68 4.25
C HIS A 160 -10.16 -9.60 3.16
N GLN A 161 -10.09 -8.33 3.54
CA GLN A 161 -9.91 -7.22 2.59
C GLN A 161 -8.68 -7.38 1.71
N TYR A 162 -7.56 -7.86 2.29
CA TYR A 162 -6.36 -8.19 1.52
C TYR A 162 -6.63 -9.33 0.53
N MET A 163 -7.28 -10.41 0.95
CA MET A 163 -7.58 -11.55 0.05
C MET A 163 -8.45 -11.14 -1.13
N ASP A 164 -9.49 -10.32 -0.87
CA ASP A 164 -10.38 -9.81 -1.92
C ASP A 164 -9.60 -8.98 -2.94
N PHE A 165 -8.76 -8.05 -2.46
CA PHE A 165 -7.95 -7.21 -3.32
C PHE A 165 -6.86 -7.99 -4.05
N SER A 166 -6.24 -8.98 -3.41
CA SER A 166 -5.26 -9.87 -4.02
C SER A 166 -5.87 -10.69 -5.16
N GLY A 167 -7.11 -11.17 -4.98
CA GLY A 167 -7.86 -11.84 -6.05
C GLY A 167 -8.16 -10.91 -7.22
N TYR A 168 -8.51 -9.65 -6.92
CA TYR A 168 -8.70 -8.62 -7.93
C TYR A 168 -7.40 -8.30 -8.70
N VAL A 169 -6.29 -8.06 -8.01
CA VAL A 169 -4.98 -7.80 -8.64
C VAL A 169 -4.57 -8.95 -9.56
N GLY A 170 -4.77 -10.20 -9.14
CA GLY A 170 -4.49 -11.38 -9.97
C GLY A 170 -5.34 -11.49 -11.25
N SER A 171 -6.41 -10.69 -11.38
CA SER A 171 -7.21 -10.58 -12.61
C SER A 171 -6.78 -9.45 -13.54
N LEU A 172 -5.87 -8.57 -13.09
CA LEU A 172 -5.37 -7.44 -13.87
C LEU A 172 -4.27 -7.89 -14.84
N ALA A 173 -4.18 -7.21 -15.98
CA ALA A 173 -3.05 -7.35 -16.91
C ALA A 173 -1.90 -6.39 -16.53
N VAL A 174 -1.49 -6.42 -15.25
CA VAL A 174 -0.41 -5.61 -14.68
C VAL A 174 0.63 -6.55 -14.07
N GLU A 175 1.91 -6.21 -14.17
CA GLU A 175 2.98 -7.02 -13.61
C GLU A 175 2.82 -7.19 -12.09
N GLN A 176 3.07 -8.38 -11.57
CA GLN A 176 2.95 -8.68 -10.15
C GLN A 176 4.18 -9.44 -9.65
N VAL A 177 4.81 -8.90 -8.62
CA VAL A 177 5.92 -9.52 -7.89
C VAL A 177 5.44 -9.89 -6.49
N ILE A 178 5.69 -11.12 -6.07
CA ILE A 178 5.26 -11.63 -4.76
C ILE A 178 6.47 -11.90 -3.88
N TYR A 179 6.51 -11.23 -2.73
CA TYR A 179 7.49 -11.47 -1.68
C TYR A 179 6.85 -12.15 -0.46
N ASP A 180 7.11 -13.44 -0.30
CA ASP A 180 6.67 -14.23 0.84
C ASP A 180 7.67 -14.17 2.01
N THR A 181 7.25 -13.53 3.10
CA THR A 181 8.04 -13.34 4.32
C THR A 181 7.86 -14.45 5.35
N SER A 182 7.22 -15.58 5.02
CA SER A 182 6.94 -16.67 5.96
C SER A 182 8.19 -17.28 6.57
N GLY A 183 9.31 -17.29 5.84
CA GLY A 183 10.61 -17.80 6.28
C GLY A 183 11.39 -16.83 7.17
N ILE A 184 10.86 -15.63 7.41
CA ILE A 184 11.54 -14.55 8.11
C ILE A 184 11.03 -14.49 9.56
N SER A 185 11.93 -14.67 10.51
CA SER A 185 11.68 -14.51 11.95
C SER A 185 11.81 -13.07 12.41
#